data_AF-A0A525D494-F1
#
_entry.id   AF-A0A525D494-F1
#
_cell.length_a   1.000
_cell.length_b   1.000
_cell.length_c   1.000
_cell.angle_alpha   90.00
_cell.angle_beta   90.00
_cell.angle_gamma   90.00
#
_symmetry.space_group_name_H-M   'P 1'
#
loop_
_entity.id
_entity.type
_entity.pdbx_description
1 polymer ?
#
loop_
_entity_poly.entity_id
_entity_poly.type
_entity_poly.pdbx_seq_one_letter_code
_entity_poly.pdbx_strand_id
1 'polypeptide(L)'
;IEKERLNFDTMPDEPPEVQIRRMVAKGLRAQLKTGNLLTGQLFVDVDFFQDVEAAAITTYKGLSVLPSIPAASQRIVQDIASIAATLNKLPLEEIGQSLQSSLAGLDRLINDPALQNVPANLAQTLAQLETLASELNGGTLPEVNTTLKEVNDLVMELEALFSADSPLHEDLSEVLREIANTARSITDLADLLERHPEALLQGKNIGADE
;
A
#
# COMPACT_ATOMS: atom_id res chain seq x y z
N ILE A 1 3.83 48.85 -10.62
CA ILE A 1 4.90 48.09 -11.31
C ILE A 1 6.20 48.49 -10.66
N GLU A 2 6.68 47.67 -9.72
CA GLU A 2 7.93 47.93 -8.99
C GLU A 2 9.09 47.93 -9.97
N LYS A 3 9.86 49.03 -9.95
CA LYS A 3 11.03 49.24 -10.80
C LYS A 3 12.21 48.33 -10.43
N GLU A 4 12.13 47.61 -9.32
CA GLU A 4 13.24 46.81 -8.78
C GLU A 4 13.41 45.42 -9.42
N ARG A 5 12.41 44.91 -10.16
CA ARG A 5 12.55 43.61 -10.87
C ARG A 5 13.11 43.73 -12.29
N LEU A 6 13.13 44.95 -12.82
CA LEU A 6 13.66 45.29 -14.14
C LEU A 6 14.94 46.12 -13.98
N ASN A 7 15.91 45.59 -13.24
CA ASN A 7 17.23 46.21 -13.19
C ASN A 7 17.93 45.91 -14.53
N PHE A 8 17.74 46.79 -15.52
CA PHE A 8 18.42 46.75 -16.83
C PHE A 8 19.92 47.08 -16.73
N ASP A 9 20.45 47.24 -15.52
CA ASP A 9 21.80 47.67 -15.25
C ASP A 9 22.68 46.48 -14.83
N THR A 10 22.95 45.56 -15.77
CA THR A 10 24.11 44.66 -15.65
C THR A 10 24.75 44.37 -17.01
N MET A 11 25.95 44.93 -17.18
CA MET A 11 27.07 44.53 -18.06
C MET A 11 27.08 45.10 -19.51
N PRO A 12 28.03 46.00 -19.87
CA PRO A 12 28.00 46.75 -21.13
C PRO A 12 28.38 46.01 -22.42
N ASP A 13 28.84 44.75 -22.37
CA ASP A 13 29.60 44.15 -23.50
C ASP A 13 28.92 42.99 -24.24
N GLU A 14 27.68 42.59 -23.88
CA GLU A 14 26.98 41.51 -24.57
C GLU A 14 25.93 42.02 -25.57
N PRO A 15 25.85 41.43 -26.79
CA PRO A 15 24.80 41.77 -27.75
C PRO A 15 23.40 41.59 -27.13
N PRO A 16 22.44 42.52 -27.38
CA PRO A 16 21.10 42.47 -26.77
C PRO A 16 20.38 41.12 -26.93
N GLU A 17 20.62 40.43 -28.04
CA GLU A 17 20.03 39.11 -28.28
C GLU A 17 20.50 38.04 -27.30
N VAL A 18 21.77 38.08 -26.90
CA VAL A 18 22.35 37.13 -25.94
C VAL A 18 21.75 37.37 -24.56
N GLN A 19 21.53 38.63 -24.20
CA GLN A 19 20.92 39.02 -22.93
C GLN A 19 19.48 38.51 -22.85
N ILE A 20 18.65 38.73 -23.88
CA ILE A 20 17.26 38.27 -23.90
C ILE A 20 17.20 36.74 -23.87
N ARG A 21 18.07 36.02 -24.60
CA ARG A 21 18.15 34.55 -24.53
C ARG A 21 18.44 34.06 -23.11
N ARG A 22 19.34 34.72 -22.38
CA ARG A 22 19.63 34.40 -20.98
C ARG A 22 18.43 34.67 -20.08
N MET A 23 17.72 35.78 -20.29
CA MET A 23 16.51 36.08 -19.52
C MET A 23 15.41 35.04 -19.77
N VAL A 24 15.21 34.62 -21.02
CA VAL A 24 14.30 33.54 -21.39
C VAL A 24 14.69 32.21 -20.72
N ALA A 25 15.99 31.90 -20.69
CA ALA A 25 16.51 30.72 -19.97
C ALA A 25 16.26 30.81 -18.45
N LYS A 26 16.24 32.03 -17.89
CA LYS A 26 15.89 32.30 -16.49
C LYS A 26 14.38 32.41 -16.22
N GLY A 27 13.53 32.15 -17.21
CA GLY A 27 12.07 32.12 -17.04
C GLY A 27 11.31 33.36 -17.53
N LEU A 28 11.94 34.26 -18.29
CA LEU A 28 11.23 35.38 -18.93
C LEU A 28 10.18 34.85 -19.92
N ARG A 29 8.91 35.21 -19.72
CA ARG A 29 7.81 34.83 -20.62
C ARG A 29 6.88 36.03 -20.85
N ALA A 30 6.24 36.04 -22.01
CA ALA A 30 5.10 36.91 -22.26
C ALA A 30 3.79 36.23 -21.81
N GLN A 31 2.88 36.98 -21.23
CA GLN A 31 1.53 36.51 -20.90
C GLN A 31 0.51 37.59 -21.26
N LEU A 32 -0.62 37.20 -21.85
CA LEU A 32 -1.74 38.11 -21.99
C LEU A 32 -2.48 38.24 -20.65
N LYS A 33 -2.60 39.47 -20.14
CA LYS A 33 -3.37 39.79 -18.94
C LYS A 33 -4.51 40.75 -19.30
N THR A 34 -5.63 40.62 -18.59
CA THR A 34 -6.77 41.52 -18.78
C THR A 34 -6.52 42.83 -18.04
N GLY A 35 -6.43 43.93 -18.78
CA GLY A 35 -6.27 45.27 -18.21
C GLY A 35 -7.59 45.87 -17.73
N ASN A 36 -8.70 45.55 -18.42
CA ASN A 36 -10.04 45.98 -18.02
C ASN A 36 -11.03 44.85 -18.25
N LEU A 37 -11.62 44.35 -17.15
CA LEU A 37 -12.59 43.24 -17.17
C LEU A 37 -13.92 43.63 -17.82
N LEU A 38 -14.30 44.91 -17.81
CA LEU A 38 -15.59 45.38 -18.33
C LEU A 38 -15.57 45.52 -19.86
N THR A 39 -14.44 45.94 -20.43
CA THR A 39 -14.28 46.13 -21.88
C THR A 39 -13.54 44.98 -22.56
N GLY A 40 -12.95 44.06 -21.78
CA GLY A 40 -12.16 42.94 -22.30
C GLY A 40 -10.80 43.34 -22.88
N GLN A 41 -10.31 44.55 -22.59
CA GLN A 41 -9.01 45.01 -23.06
C GLN A 41 -7.88 44.16 -22.47
N LEU A 42 -6.97 43.68 -23.33
CA LEU A 42 -5.82 42.87 -22.97
C LEU A 42 -4.53 43.69 -23.10
N PHE A 43 -3.54 43.36 -22.27
CA PHE A 43 -2.17 43.83 -22.43
C PHE A 43 -1.18 42.66 -22.39
N VAL A 44 -0.01 42.86 -22.99
CA VAL A 44 1.09 41.90 -22.94
C VAL A 44 1.91 42.23 -21.70
N ASP A 45 1.93 41.29 -20.75
CA ASP A 45 2.81 41.31 -19.61
C ASP A 45 4.07 40.51 -19.91
N VAL A 46 5.24 41.02 -19.55
CA VAL A 46 6.53 40.34 -19.74
C VAL A 46 7.23 40.30 -18.40
N ASP A 47 7.26 39.12 -17.78
CA ASP A 47 7.79 38.92 -16.43
C ASP A 47 8.53 37.58 -16.34
N PHE A 48 9.23 37.37 -15.23
CA PHE A 48 9.87 36.11 -14.87
C PHE A 48 8.90 35.22 -14.11
N PHE A 49 8.71 34.01 -14.61
CA PHE A 49 7.84 33.01 -14.01
C PHE A 49 8.66 31.84 -13.46
N GLN A 50 8.29 31.35 -12.28
CA GLN A 50 8.81 30.11 -11.71
C GLN A 50 8.04 28.92 -12.29
N ASP A 51 8.68 27.75 -12.31
CA ASP A 51 8.07 26.47 -12.75
C ASP A 51 7.44 26.50 -14.15
N VAL A 52 8.09 27.20 -15.08
CA VAL A 52 7.72 27.18 -16.50
C VAL A 52 8.63 26.26 -17.29
N GLU A 53 8.05 25.55 -18.26
CA GLU A 53 8.82 24.70 -19.17
C GLU A 53 9.93 25.50 -19.87
N ALA A 54 11.07 24.85 -20.06
CA ALA A 54 12.20 25.42 -20.77
C ALA A 54 11.76 25.78 -22.21
N ALA A 55 11.92 27.05 -22.57
CA ALA A 55 11.58 27.56 -23.89
C ALA A 55 12.73 28.42 -24.41
N ALA A 56 12.84 28.53 -25.72
CA ALA A 56 13.84 29.34 -26.40
C ALA A 56 13.19 30.42 -27.25
N ILE A 57 13.95 31.49 -27.54
CA ILE A 57 13.55 32.46 -28.56
C ILE A 57 13.56 31.74 -29.91
N THR A 58 12.44 31.81 -30.61
CA THR A 58 12.30 31.26 -31.96
C THR A 58 12.24 32.39 -32.97
N THR A 59 12.33 32.06 -34.26
CA THR A 59 12.20 33.04 -35.35
C THR A 59 10.99 32.70 -36.20
N TYR A 60 10.13 33.68 -36.44
CA TYR A 60 8.98 33.55 -37.31
C TYR A 60 8.98 34.69 -38.33
N LYS A 61 9.01 34.33 -39.63
CA LYS A 61 9.08 35.31 -40.74
C LYS A 61 10.22 36.34 -40.59
N GLY A 62 11.38 35.90 -40.11
CA GLY A 62 12.55 36.76 -39.88
C GLY A 62 12.47 37.65 -38.63
N LEU A 63 11.44 37.50 -37.79
CA LEU A 63 11.28 38.23 -36.53
C LEU A 63 11.50 37.29 -35.33
N SER A 64 12.19 37.78 -34.31
CA SER A 64 12.38 37.09 -33.04
C SER A 64 11.07 37.01 -32.26
N VAL A 65 10.71 35.81 -31.80
CA VAL A 65 9.49 35.54 -31.03
C VAL A 65 9.87 35.18 -29.61
N LEU A 66 9.38 35.98 -28.66
CA LEU A 66 9.53 35.71 -27.23
C LEU A 66 8.57 34.58 -26.82
N PRO A 67 9.02 33.59 -26.03
CA PRO A 67 8.13 32.54 -25.57
C PRO A 67 7.04 33.09 -24.65
N SER A 68 5.84 32.54 -24.76
CA SER A 68 4.67 32.95 -23.99
C SER A 68 4.12 31.81 -23.15
N ILE A 69 3.41 32.16 -22.08
CA ILE A 69 2.58 31.23 -21.32
C ILE A 69 1.09 31.58 -21.49
N PRO A 70 0.18 30.59 -21.37
CA PRO A 70 -1.26 30.85 -21.41
C PRO A 70 -1.69 31.84 -20.33
N ALA A 71 -2.76 32.59 -20.61
CA ALA A 71 -3.38 33.44 -19.59
C ALA A 71 -3.95 32.58 -18.45
N ALA A 72 -3.88 33.06 -17.21
CA ALA A 72 -4.38 32.33 -16.04
C ALA A 72 -5.87 31.95 -16.16
N SER A 73 -6.70 32.82 -16.76
CA SER A 73 -8.11 32.57 -17.00
C SER A 73 -8.34 31.39 -17.96
N GLN A 74 -7.51 31.25 -18.99
CA GLN A 74 -7.60 30.14 -19.94
C GLN A 74 -7.18 28.82 -19.29
N ARG A 75 -6.16 28.85 -18.43
CA ARG A 75 -5.69 27.68 -17.69
C ARG A 75 -6.80 27.12 -16.79
N ILE A 76 -7.48 27.97 -16.01
CA ILE A 76 -8.56 27.54 -15.11
C ILE A 76 -9.68 26.82 -15.88
N VAL A 77 -10.09 27.35 -17.03
CA VAL A 77 -11.13 26.71 -17.87
C VAL A 77 -10.67 25.34 -18.37
N GLN A 78 -9.41 25.23 -18.80
CA GLN A 78 -8.82 23.97 -19.25
C GLN A 78 -8.71 22.94 -18.13
N ASP A 79 -8.33 23.38 -16.93
CA ASP A 79 -8.20 22.52 -15.75
C ASP A 79 -9.58 21.98 -15.34
N ILE A 80 -10.61 22.83 -15.28
CA ILE A 80 -11.99 22.42 -14.99
C ILE A 80 -12.49 21.41 -16.04
N ALA A 81 -12.25 21.68 -17.33
CA ALA A 81 -12.63 20.76 -18.40
C ALA A 81 -11.90 19.41 -18.28
N SER A 82 -10.63 19.42 -17.89
CA SER A 82 -9.83 18.20 -17.69
C SER A 82 -10.30 17.37 -16.51
N ILE A 83 -10.69 18.02 -15.40
CA ILE A 83 -11.31 17.36 -14.25
C ILE A 83 -12.64 16.72 -14.67
N ALA A 84 -13.52 17.46 -15.35
CA ALA A 84 -14.79 16.93 -15.84
C ALA A 84 -14.58 15.73 -16.78
N ALA A 85 -13.62 15.82 -17.69
CA ALA A 85 -13.25 14.71 -18.57
C ALA A 85 -12.69 13.50 -17.81
N THR A 86 -11.95 13.72 -16.73
CA THR A 86 -11.40 12.64 -15.88
C THR A 86 -12.51 11.97 -15.06
N LEU A 87 -13.41 12.75 -14.48
CA LEU A 87 -14.58 12.23 -13.76
C LEU A 87 -15.48 11.37 -14.66
N ASN A 88 -15.68 11.78 -15.92
CA ASN A 88 -16.42 11.00 -16.90
C ASN A 88 -15.75 9.69 -17.31
N LYS A 89 -14.45 9.52 -17.01
CA LYS A 89 -13.69 8.30 -17.29
C LYS A 89 -13.59 7.34 -16.11
N LEU A 90 -14.17 7.69 -14.95
CA LEU A 90 -14.18 6.79 -13.80
C LEU A 90 -15.00 5.53 -14.13
N PRO A 91 -14.42 4.33 -14.09
CA PRO A 91 -15.14 3.10 -14.41
C PRO A 91 -15.95 2.65 -13.19
N LEU A 92 -17.05 3.36 -12.91
CA LEU A 92 -17.92 3.06 -11.77
C LEU A 92 -18.47 1.64 -11.79
N GLU A 93 -18.63 1.07 -12.98
CA GLU A 93 -19.10 -0.30 -13.19
C GLU A 93 -18.06 -1.34 -12.75
N GLU A 94 -16.78 -1.14 -13.07
CA GLU A 94 -15.69 -2.03 -12.64
C GLU A 94 -15.50 -1.99 -11.12
N ILE A 95 -15.65 -0.81 -10.51
CA ILE A 95 -15.61 -0.64 -9.05
C ILE A 95 -16.77 -1.40 -8.40
N GLY A 96 -17.99 -1.27 -8.95
CA GLY A 96 -19.16 -1.99 -8.46
C GLY A 96 -19.00 -3.52 -8.56
N GLN A 97 -18.49 -4.02 -9.69
CA GLN A 97 -18.25 -5.45 -9.90
C GLN A 97 -17.16 -6.00 -8.97
N SER A 98 -16.10 -5.23 -8.73
CA SER A 98 -15.03 -5.60 -7.80
C SER A 98 -15.54 -5.69 -6.37
N LEU A 99 -16.34 -4.72 -5.93
CA LEU A 99 -16.98 -4.75 -4.61
C LEU A 99 -17.94 -5.92 -4.46
N GLN A 100 -18.77 -6.18 -5.46
CA GLN A 100 -19.68 -7.33 -5.46
C GLN A 100 -18.91 -8.65 -5.36
N SER A 101 -17.80 -8.77 -6.09
CA SER A 101 -16.96 -9.98 -6.08
C SER A 101 -16.29 -10.18 -4.72
N SER A 102 -15.77 -9.12 -4.11
CA SER A 102 -15.20 -9.17 -2.76
C SER A 102 -16.24 -9.56 -1.71
N LEU A 103 -17.43 -8.97 -1.76
CA LEU A 103 -18.54 -9.32 -0.86
C LEU A 103 -18.98 -10.78 -1.06
N ALA A 104 -19.07 -11.25 -2.30
CA ALA A 104 -19.38 -12.65 -2.59
C ALA A 104 -18.27 -13.61 -2.17
N GLY A 105 -17.00 -13.18 -2.20
CA GLY A 105 -15.87 -13.95 -1.67
C GLY A 105 -15.94 -14.08 -0.14
N LEU A 106 -16.24 -12.97 0.53
CA LEU A 106 -16.41 -12.92 1.99
C LEU A 106 -17.60 -13.77 2.45
N ASP A 107 -18.74 -13.68 1.77
CA ASP A 107 -19.94 -14.46 2.06
C ASP A 107 -19.67 -15.97 1.94
N ARG A 108 -18.91 -16.38 0.92
CA ARG A 108 -18.49 -17.79 0.78
C ARG A 108 -17.56 -18.24 1.89
N LEU A 109 -16.61 -17.39 2.30
CA LEU A 109 -15.67 -17.73 3.37
C LEU A 109 -16.43 -17.91 4.70
N ILE A 110 -17.30 -16.95 5.06
CA ILE A 110 -18.07 -16.99 6.32
C ILE A 110 -19.02 -18.21 6.35
N ASN A 111 -19.63 -18.55 5.22
CA ASN A 111 -20.57 -19.67 5.14
C ASN A 111 -19.91 -20.99 4.72
N ASP A 112 -18.59 -21.07 4.63
CA ASP A 112 -17.90 -22.29 4.20
C ASP A 112 -18.13 -23.40 5.24
N PRO A 113 -18.77 -24.53 4.88
CA PRO A 113 -18.97 -25.65 5.78
C PRO A 113 -17.63 -26.22 6.29
N ALA A 114 -16.53 -26.06 5.56
CA ALA A 114 -15.21 -26.45 6.02
C ALA A 114 -14.83 -25.69 7.30
N LEU A 115 -15.11 -24.38 7.39
CA LEU A 115 -14.85 -23.59 8.61
C LEU A 115 -15.75 -24.03 9.77
N GLN A 116 -17.00 -24.42 9.51
CA GLN A 116 -17.91 -24.95 10.54
C GLN A 116 -17.43 -26.29 11.10
N ASN A 117 -16.71 -27.08 10.31
CA ASN A 117 -16.21 -28.40 10.71
C ASN A 117 -14.79 -28.35 11.31
N VAL A 118 -14.10 -27.21 11.29
CA VAL A 118 -12.74 -27.06 11.87
C VAL A 118 -12.71 -27.42 13.36
N PRO A 119 -13.62 -26.93 14.22
CA PRO A 119 -13.63 -27.29 15.65
C PRO A 119 -13.84 -28.79 15.87
N ALA A 120 -14.75 -29.41 15.11
CA ALA A 120 -15.05 -30.84 15.21
C ALA A 120 -13.85 -31.70 14.77
N ASN A 121 -13.18 -31.33 13.69
CA ASN A 121 -11.99 -32.04 13.20
C ASN A 121 -10.79 -31.88 14.14
N LEU A 122 -10.62 -30.71 14.75
CA LEU A 122 -9.60 -30.46 15.76
C LEU A 122 -9.85 -31.28 17.03
N ALA A 123 -11.09 -31.25 17.55
CA ALA A 123 -11.48 -32.06 18.71
C ALA A 123 -11.22 -33.55 18.48
N GLN A 124 -11.54 -34.05 17.28
CA GLN A 124 -11.29 -35.44 16.91
C GLN A 124 -9.81 -35.78 16.78
N THR A 125 -8.99 -34.84 16.28
CA THR A 125 -7.53 -35.00 16.21
C THR A 125 -6.91 -35.02 17.61
N LEU A 126 -7.35 -34.14 18.50
CA LEU A 126 -6.91 -34.10 19.89
C LEU A 126 -7.25 -35.39 20.64
N ALA A 127 -8.47 -35.91 20.46
CA ALA A 127 -8.86 -37.18 21.05
C ALA A 127 -7.99 -38.36 20.58
N GLN A 128 -7.57 -38.35 19.30
CA GLN A 128 -6.66 -39.36 18.76
C GLN A 128 -5.24 -39.23 19.33
N LEU A 129 -4.75 -38.00 19.50
CA LEU A 129 -3.45 -37.73 20.13
C LEU A 129 -3.43 -38.10 21.62
N GLU A 130 -4.51 -37.83 22.35
CA GLU A 130 -4.67 -38.24 23.75
C GLU A 130 -4.67 -39.77 23.87
N THR A 131 -5.38 -40.46 22.97
CA THR A 131 -5.40 -41.92 22.93
C THR A 131 -4.00 -42.48 22.66
N LEU A 132 -3.30 -41.95 21.65
CA LEU A 132 -1.93 -42.37 21.33
C LEU A 132 -0.95 -42.09 22.47
N ALA A 133 -1.06 -40.94 23.13
CA ALA A 133 -0.24 -40.58 24.28
C ALA A 133 -0.49 -41.51 25.49
N SER A 134 -1.73 -41.97 25.66
CA SER A 134 -2.10 -42.92 26.72
C SER A 134 -1.61 -44.35 26.44
N GLU A 135 -1.53 -44.75 25.17
CA GLU A 135 -1.04 -46.07 24.73
C GLU A 135 0.49 -46.18 24.78
N LEU A 136 1.20 -45.05 24.67
CA LEU A 136 2.65 -44.95 24.86
C LEU A 136 3.00 -45.00 26.37
N ASN A 137 2.82 -46.20 26.95
CA ASN A 137 3.16 -46.66 28.30
C ASN A 137 4.07 -45.74 29.15
N GLY A 138 3.50 -45.18 30.24
CA GLY A 138 4.19 -45.15 31.53
C GLY A 138 4.85 -43.85 32.01
N GLY A 139 4.64 -42.71 31.35
CA GLY A 139 5.13 -41.42 31.83
C GLY A 139 5.09 -40.39 30.72
N THR A 140 3.92 -39.80 30.53
CA THR A 140 3.73 -38.67 29.61
C THR A 140 4.83 -37.64 29.84
N LEU A 141 5.65 -37.38 28.81
CA LEU A 141 6.64 -36.31 28.84
C LEU A 141 5.91 -35.00 29.22
N PRO A 142 6.40 -34.22 30.20
CA PRO A 142 5.78 -32.96 30.63
C PRO A 142 5.46 -32.02 29.47
N GLU A 143 6.28 -32.06 28.43
CA GLU A 143 6.16 -31.29 27.21
C GLU A 143 4.91 -31.67 26.41
N VAL A 144 4.55 -32.96 26.32
CA VAL A 144 3.35 -33.44 25.61
C VAL A 144 2.07 -32.99 26.32
N ASN A 145 2.03 -33.07 27.66
CA ASN A 145 0.88 -32.58 28.43
C ASN A 145 0.71 -31.06 28.33
N THR A 146 1.82 -30.33 28.23
CA THR A 146 1.81 -28.87 28.06
C THR A 146 1.25 -28.51 26.68
N THR A 147 1.73 -29.16 25.62
CA THR A 147 1.23 -28.94 24.26
C THR A 147 -0.25 -29.33 24.11
N LEU A 148 -0.68 -30.45 24.69
CA LEU A 148 -2.10 -30.84 24.65
C LEU A 148 -2.99 -29.82 25.39
N LYS A 149 -2.50 -29.25 26.50
CA LYS A 149 -3.19 -28.20 27.23
C LYS A 149 -3.28 -26.91 26.41
N GLU A 150 -2.19 -26.48 25.79
CA GLU A 150 -2.15 -25.29 24.93
C GLU A 150 -3.11 -25.40 23.74
N VAL A 151 -3.19 -26.58 23.11
CA VAL A 151 -4.13 -26.81 22.01
C VAL A 151 -5.58 -26.86 22.49
N ASN A 152 -5.84 -27.44 23.68
CA ASN A 152 -7.18 -27.41 24.27
C ASN A 152 -7.63 -25.97 24.61
N ASP A 153 -6.73 -25.17 25.17
CA ASP A 153 -7.00 -23.77 25.52
C ASP A 153 -7.28 -22.94 24.25
N LEU A 154 -6.55 -23.19 23.15
CA LEU A 154 -6.80 -22.58 21.84
C LEU A 154 -8.18 -22.93 21.25
N VAL A 155 -8.63 -24.18 21.40
CA VAL A 155 -9.96 -24.60 20.93
C VAL A 155 -11.06 -23.88 21.71
N MET A 156 -10.88 -23.70 23.02
CA MET A 156 -11.82 -22.94 23.85
C MET A 156 -11.86 -21.45 23.47
N GLU A 157 -10.72 -20.86 23.12
CA GLU A 157 -10.63 -19.47 22.66
C GLU A 157 -11.31 -19.27 21.30
N LEU A 158 -11.15 -20.23 20.38
CA LEU A 158 -11.88 -20.26 19.10
C LEU A 158 -13.41 -20.35 19.32
N GLU A 159 -13.90 -21.24 20.19
CA GLU A 159 -15.33 -21.34 20.51
C GLU A 159 -15.89 -20.05 21.12
N ALA A 160 -15.10 -19.35 21.94
CA ALA A 160 -15.47 -18.05 22.50
C ALA A 160 -15.55 -16.95 21.41
N LEU A 161 -14.65 -16.98 20.43
CA LEU A 161 -14.64 -16.05 19.29
C LEU A 161 -15.81 -16.29 18.32
N PHE A 162 -16.30 -17.53 18.18
CA PHE A 162 -17.46 -17.85 17.34
C PHE A 162 -18.83 -17.68 18.03
N SER A 163 -18.87 -17.69 19.36
CA SER A 163 -20.13 -17.55 20.14
C SER A 163 -20.47 -16.11 20.51
N ALA A 164 -19.49 -15.19 20.44
CA ALA A 164 -19.71 -13.77 20.52
C ALA A 164 -19.83 -13.17 19.11
N ASP A 165 -20.82 -12.31 18.91
CA ASP A 165 -21.11 -11.51 17.70
C ASP A 165 -19.98 -10.47 17.44
N SER A 166 -18.72 -10.92 17.35
CA SER A 166 -17.52 -10.11 17.37
C SER A 166 -16.95 -9.86 15.96
N PRO A 167 -16.51 -8.63 15.63
CA PRO A 167 -15.97 -8.31 14.31
C PRO A 167 -14.64 -9.04 14.04
N LEU A 168 -14.70 -10.10 13.22
CA LEU A 168 -13.61 -11.03 12.84
C LEU A 168 -12.40 -10.43 12.09
N HIS A 169 -12.15 -9.12 12.12
CA HIS A 169 -11.31 -8.47 11.11
C HIS A 169 -9.82 -8.30 11.47
N GLU A 170 -9.41 -8.29 12.74
CA GLU A 170 -7.98 -8.10 13.10
C GLU A 170 -7.29 -9.36 13.64
N ASP A 171 -7.97 -10.18 14.46
CA ASP A 171 -7.32 -11.27 15.18
C ASP A 171 -7.10 -12.55 14.35
N LEU A 172 -7.83 -12.72 13.24
CA LEU A 172 -7.78 -13.96 12.45
C LEU A 172 -6.41 -14.19 11.79
N SER A 173 -5.75 -13.13 11.30
CA SER A 173 -4.43 -13.25 10.70
C SER A 173 -3.35 -13.64 11.72
N GLU A 174 -3.50 -13.20 12.97
CA GLU A 174 -2.57 -13.54 14.05
C GLU A 174 -2.77 -14.98 14.50
N VAL A 175 -4.03 -15.41 14.68
CA VAL A 175 -4.39 -16.79 14.98
C VAL A 175 -3.93 -17.77 13.89
N LEU A 176 -4.15 -17.45 12.60
CA LEU A 176 -3.71 -18.30 11.50
C LEU A 176 -2.18 -18.42 11.44
N ARG A 177 -1.46 -17.36 11.81
CA ARG A 177 0.00 -17.36 11.87
C ARG A 177 0.50 -18.21 13.04
N GLU A 178 -0.18 -18.14 14.18
CA GLU A 178 0.12 -18.95 15.36
C GLU A 178 -0.12 -20.44 15.08
N ILE A 179 -1.25 -20.79 14.45
CA ILE A 179 -1.55 -22.16 14.00
C ILE A 179 -0.48 -22.68 13.03
N ALA A 180 -0.05 -21.85 12.06
CA ALA A 180 0.98 -22.25 11.10
C ALA A 180 2.35 -22.48 11.75
N ASN A 181 2.67 -21.75 12.81
CA ASN A 181 3.89 -21.94 13.59
C ASN A 181 3.81 -23.23 14.43
N THR A 182 2.68 -23.47 15.10
CA THR A 182 2.47 -24.68 15.91
C THR A 182 2.47 -25.96 15.08
N ALA A 183 1.81 -25.95 13.93
CA ALA A 183 1.82 -27.08 13.00
C ALA A 183 3.24 -27.43 12.53
N ARG A 184 4.10 -26.40 12.34
CA ARG A 184 5.51 -26.60 11.98
C ARG A 184 6.28 -27.24 13.12
N SER A 185 6.11 -26.77 14.37
CA SER A 185 6.75 -27.37 15.55
C SER A 185 6.34 -28.83 15.77
N ILE A 186 5.07 -29.17 15.54
CA ILE A 186 4.57 -30.56 15.62
C ILE A 186 5.18 -31.42 14.51
N THR A 187 5.31 -30.88 13.30
CA THR A 187 5.92 -31.58 12.16
C THR A 187 7.41 -31.82 12.42
N ASP A 188 8.12 -30.83 12.93
CA ASP A 188 9.54 -30.93 13.27
C ASP A 188 9.77 -31.97 14.38
N LEU A 189 8.87 -32.03 15.37
CA LEU A 189 8.90 -33.07 16.40
C LEU A 189 8.61 -34.46 15.83
N ALA A 190 7.61 -34.58 14.95
CA ALA A 190 7.28 -35.85 14.29
C ALA A 190 8.43 -36.35 13.41
N ASP A 191 9.06 -35.46 12.64
CA ASP A 191 10.21 -35.75 11.77
C ASP A 191 11.45 -36.11 12.61
N LEU A 192 11.62 -35.51 13.80
CA LEU A 192 12.66 -35.86 14.76
C LEU A 192 12.44 -37.24 15.39
N LEU A 193 11.19 -37.60 15.70
CA LEU A 193 10.83 -38.92 16.24
C LEU A 193 10.89 -40.02 15.17
N GLU A 194 10.57 -39.68 13.91
CA GLU A 194 10.65 -40.60 12.77
C GLU A 194 12.11 -40.91 12.38
N ARG A 195 13.00 -39.91 12.45
CA ARG A 195 14.43 -40.07 12.10
C ARG A 195 15.28 -40.62 13.23
N HIS A 196 14.88 -40.44 14.48
CA HIS A 196 15.62 -40.90 15.65
C HIS A 196 14.73 -41.68 16.65
N PRO A 197 14.28 -42.91 16.31
CA PRO A 197 13.47 -43.74 17.20
C PRO A 197 14.19 -44.12 18.51
N GLU A 198 15.51 -44.00 18.53
CA GLU A 198 16.37 -44.27 19.69
C GLU A 198 16.29 -43.16 20.77
N ALA A 199 15.82 -41.95 20.43
CA ALA A 199 15.73 -40.81 21.35
C ALA A 199 14.65 -41.01 22.44
N LEU A 200 13.66 -41.85 22.18
CA LEU A 200 12.61 -42.23 23.16
C LEU A 200 13.09 -43.29 24.16
N LEU A 201 14.06 -44.13 23.77
CA LEU A 201 14.61 -45.19 24.64
C LEU A 201 15.83 -44.72 25.43
N GLN A 202 16.56 -43.73 24.93
CA GLN A 202 17.69 -43.10 25.61
C GLN A 202 17.20 -41.82 26.31
N GLY A 203 16.19 -41.97 27.18
CA GLY A 203 15.68 -40.87 27.98
C GLY A 203 16.83 -40.06 28.58
N LYS A 204 16.95 -38.81 28.16
CA LYS A 204 17.71 -37.72 28.79
C LYS A 204 18.90 -38.21 29.64
N ASN A 205 20.01 -38.55 28.99
CA ASN A 205 21.33 -38.50 29.62
C ASN A 205 22.20 -37.49 28.85
N ILE A 206 21.85 -36.21 29.01
CA ILE A 206 22.78 -35.12 28.76
C ILE A 206 23.16 -34.56 30.14
N GLY A 207 24.29 -35.04 30.66
CA GLY A 207 25.10 -34.35 31.67
C GLY A 207 24.81 -34.62 33.14
N ALA A 208 25.24 -35.78 33.64
CA ALA A 208 25.92 -35.86 34.94
C ALA A 208 27.28 -36.52 34.68
N ASP A 209 28.33 -35.92 35.22
CA ASP A 209 29.78 -36.14 35.03
C ASP A 209 30.31 -35.43 33.75
N GLU A 210 31.11 -34.36 33.81
CA GLU A 210 32.12 -33.92 34.79
C GLU A 210 32.22 -32.37 34.84
#